data_AF-A0A503YE13-F1
#
_entry.id   AF-A0A503YE13-F1
#
_cell.length_a   1.000
_cell.length_b   1.000
_cell.length_c   1.000
_cell.angle_alpha   90.00
_cell.angle_beta   90.00
_cell.angle_gamma   90.00
#
_symmetry.space_group_name_H-M   'P 1'
#
loop_
_entity.id
_entity.type
_entity.pdbx_description
1 polymer ?
#
loop_
_entity_poly.entity_id
_entity_poly.type
_entity_poly.pdbx_seq_one_letter_code
_entity_poly.pdbx_strand_id
1 'polypeptide(L)'
;MSNSLWKFISSILGGFRTARDRSDGRRSNTGAARATGLVRSAWPRDLQLFFIEPSGKDVAEALDGWTWIGLDGLEPAAVSAFGDIFFRAADGSVHHLDMIEGRLSPISASWAEFAAQMEDAGRRDDLVLAGLVIAARKRGMILGAGECYDFKQPPVIGGEMSVGQMEKTFFVVKVHIAGQIHRQVKDLPPGTKINKVTISDR
;
A
#
# COMPACT_ATOMS: atom_id res chain seq x y z
N MET A 1 28.72 15.10 3.99
CA MET A 1 27.29 15.01 3.63
C MET A 1 26.90 13.55 3.81
N SER A 2 25.95 13.25 4.69
CA SER A 2 25.74 11.88 5.18
C SER A 2 24.68 11.14 4.35
N ASN A 3 25.04 9.97 3.83
CA ASN A 3 24.05 9.01 3.34
C ASN A 3 23.29 8.46 4.56
N SER A 4 21.96 8.52 4.55
CA SER A 4 21.11 7.91 5.58
C SER A 4 20.29 6.79 4.96
N LEU A 5 20.96 5.69 4.56
CA LEU A 5 20.28 4.42 4.30
C LEU A 5 20.05 3.69 5.63
N TRP A 6 18.79 3.35 5.88
CA TRP A 6 18.30 2.18 6.62
C TRP A 6 18.77 1.96 8.07
N LYS A 7 17.86 2.09 9.03
CA LYS A 7 17.94 1.38 10.32
C LYS A 7 16.59 0.89 10.85
N PHE A 8 16.64 -0.33 11.39
CA PHE A 8 15.63 -1.05 12.17
C PHE A 8 16.36 -1.69 13.39
N ILE A 9 15.73 -2.31 14.39
CA ILE A 9 14.34 -2.79 14.48
C ILE A 9 13.74 -2.59 15.89
N SER A 10 12.45 -2.91 16.01
CA SER A 10 11.60 -3.06 17.21
C SER A 10 12.25 -3.34 18.57
N SER A 11 11.60 -2.83 19.63
CA SER A 11 11.38 -3.64 20.85
C SER A 11 10.07 -3.24 21.56
N ILE A 12 9.07 -4.13 21.52
CA ILE A 12 7.97 -4.19 22.47
C ILE A 12 7.82 -5.65 22.89
N LEU A 13 7.90 -5.92 24.21
CA LEU A 13 7.52 -7.21 24.80
C LEU A 13 6.20 -7.04 25.56
N GLY A 14 5.25 -7.95 25.30
CA GLY A 14 3.86 -7.78 25.68
C GLY A 14 3.52 -8.19 27.12
N GLY A 15 2.33 -7.75 27.57
CA GLY A 15 1.64 -8.26 28.75
C GLY A 15 0.32 -8.91 28.34
N PHE A 16 0.25 -10.24 28.39
CA PHE A 16 -0.90 -11.04 27.93
C PHE A 16 -1.90 -11.28 29.08
N ARG A 17 -3.20 -11.03 28.88
CA ARG A 17 -4.28 -11.67 29.66
C ARG A 17 -5.50 -11.95 28.80
N THR A 18 -6.09 -13.12 29.04
CA THR A 18 -7.22 -13.71 28.31
C THR A 18 -8.58 -13.31 28.88
N ALA A 19 -9.58 -13.15 28.02
CA ALA A 19 -10.97 -13.44 28.37
C ALA A 19 -11.67 -14.09 27.17
N ARG A 20 -12.53 -15.07 27.45
CA ARG A 20 -13.33 -15.82 26.48
C ARG A 20 -14.78 -15.66 26.90
N ASP A 21 -15.65 -15.18 26.02
CA ASP A 21 -17.07 -15.56 26.08
C ASP A 21 -17.70 -15.61 24.68
N ARG A 22 -18.83 -16.31 24.60
CA ARG A 22 -19.60 -16.63 23.40
C ARG A 22 -20.78 -15.66 23.26
N SER A 23 -21.18 -15.34 22.03
CA SER A 23 -22.48 -15.82 21.48
C SER A 23 -22.89 -15.10 20.18
N ASP A 24 -23.69 -15.83 19.40
CA ASP A 24 -24.61 -15.41 18.35
C ASP A 24 -24.26 -14.34 17.29
N GLY A 25 -24.20 -14.81 16.04
CA GLY A 25 -25.50 -14.96 15.38
C GLY A 25 -26.06 -13.74 14.66
N ARG A 26 -25.23 -12.97 13.92
CA ARG A 26 -25.76 -12.14 12.82
C ARG A 26 -24.80 -12.07 11.64
N ARG A 27 -25.17 -12.68 10.51
CA ARG A 27 -24.55 -12.39 9.20
C ARG A 27 -24.99 -10.98 8.78
N SER A 28 -24.20 -9.97 9.15
CA SER A 28 -24.35 -8.61 8.64
C SER A 28 -23.88 -8.57 7.19
N ASN A 29 -24.82 -8.74 6.26
CA ASN A 29 -24.60 -8.55 4.82
C ASN A 29 -24.49 -7.04 4.52
N THR A 30 -23.37 -6.42 4.91
CA THR A 30 -23.10 -4.99 4.80
C THR A 30 -21.66 -4.77 4.34
N GLY A 31 -21.48 -4.49 3.05
CA GLY A 31 -20.17 -4.18 2.45
C GLY A 31 -20.24 -3.88 0.95
N ALA A 32 -21.08 -4.61 0.20
CA ALA A 32 -21.14 -4.54 -1.26
C ALA A 32 -21.73 -3.24 -1.88
N ALA A 33 -22.02 -2.20 -1.08
CA ALA A 33 -22.87 -1.06 -1.49
C ALA A 33 -22.22 0.34 -1.41
N ARG A 34 -20.87 0.44 -1.46
CA ARG A 34 -20.15 1.74 -1.50
C ARG A 34 -19.22 1.99 -2.70
N ALA A 35 -19.04 1.02 -3.61
CA ALA A 35 -17.96 1.05 -4.60
C ALA A 35 -18.26 1.79 -5.93
N THR A 36 -19.09 2.85 -5.94
CA THR A 36 -19.46 3.59 -7.17
C THR A 36 -18.70 4.91 -7.41
N GLY A 37 -17.85 5.33 -6.46
CA GLY A 37 -17.02 6.54 -6.58
C GLY A 37 -15.55 6.23 -6.92
N LEU A 38 -14.78 7.28 -7.27
CA LEU A 38 -13.32 7.21 -7.29
C LEU A 38 -12.77 7.25 -5.86
N VAL A 39 -11.76 6.42 -5.56
CA VAL A 39 -10.99 6.52 -4.32
C VAL A 39 -9.96 7.62 -4.50
N ARG A 40 -10.25 8.79 -3.93
CA ARG A 40 -9.43 10.00 -4.06
C ARG A 40 -9.52 10.90 -2.84
N SER A 41 -8.54 11.77 -2.72
CA SER A 41 -8.50 12.84 -1.72
C SER A 41 -8.14 14.18 -2.36
N ALA A 42 -8.61 15.27 -1.76
CA ALA A 42 -8.44 16.62 -2.28
C ALA A 42 -7.01 17.16 -2.03
N TRP A 43 -6.06 16.66 -2.82
CA TRP A 43 -4.65 17.02 -2.70
C TRP A 43 -4.33 18.37 -3.37
N PRO A 44 -3.45 19.19 -2.76
CA PRO A 44 -2.75 20.30 -3.42
C PRO A 44 -2.15 19.88 -4.77
N ARG A 45 -2.10 20.81 -5.73
CA ARG A 45 -1.70 20.56 -7.12
C ARG A 45 -0.31 19.94 -7.25
N ASP A 46 0.60 20.36 -6.40
CA ASP A 46 1.99 19.89 -6.30
C ASP A 46 2.12 18.49 -5.68
N LEU A 47 1.07 17.97 -5.05
CA LEU A 47 1.00 16.60 -4.53
C LEU A 47 0.25 15.63 -5.45
N GLN A 48 -0.61 16.13 -6.36
CA GLN A 48 -1.46 15.29 -7.24
C GLN A 48 -0.67 14.28 -8.10
N LEU A 49 0.59 14.57 -8.45
CA LEU A 49 1.42 13.62 -9.22
C LEU A 49 1.82 12.35 -8.44
N PHE A 50 1.70 12.34 -7.11
CA PHE A 50 2.04 11.22 -6.25
C PHE A 50 0.87 10.27 -5.99
N PHE A 51 -0.32 10.58 -6.50
CA PHE A 51 -1.53 9.80 -6.28
C PHE A 51 -2.23 9.49 -7.60
N ILE A 52 -2.99 8.40 -7.62
CA ILE A 52 -3.94 8.05 -8.68
C ILE A 52 -5.36 7.99 -8.11
N GLU A 53 -6.36 8.12 -8.98
CA GLU A 53 -7.79 8.06 -8.61
C GLU A 53 -8.47 6.82 -9.25
N PRO A 54 -8.16 5.59 -8.81
CA PRO A 54 -8.85 4.38 -9.28
C PRO A 54 -10.32 4.36 -8.81
N SER A 55 -11.17 3.58 -9.48
CA SER A 55 -12.55 3.40 -9.01
C SER A 55 -12.58 2.51 -7.76
N GLY A 56 -13.64 2.66 -6.94
CA GLY A 56 -13.87 1.77 -5.80
C GLY A 56 -13.99 0.29 -6.19
N LYS A 57 -14.43 0.00 -7.43
CA LYS A 57 -14.40 -1.36 -8.00
C LYS A 57 -12.96 -1.84 -8.20
N ASP A 58 -12.13 -1.05 -8.85
CA ASP A 58 -10.73 -1.41 -9.14
C ASP A 58 -9.94 -1.60 -7.85
N VAL A 59 -10.21 -0.79 -6.81
CA VAL A 59 -9.61 -0.95 -5.48
C VAL A 59 -10.09 -2.23 -4.78
N ALA A 60 -11.37 -2.61 -4.91
CA ALA A 60 -11.85 -3.87 -4.37
C ALA A 60 -11.19 -5.08 -5.05
N GLU A 61 -11.15 -5.08 -6.39
CA GLU A 61 -10.54 -6.14 -7.22
C GLU A 61 -9.02 -6.27 -6.97
N ALA A 62 -8.34 -5.13 -6.80
CA ALA A 62 -6.93 -5.07 -6.38
C ALA A 62 -6.67 -5.70 -5.01
N LEU A 63 -7.60 -5.54 -4.06
CA LEU A 63 -7.45 -5.97 -2.67
C LEU A 63 -7.77 -7.46 -2.43
N ASP A 64 -8.32 -8.18 -3.40
CA ASP A 64 -8.56 -9.63 -3.28
C ASP A 64 -7.24 -10.40 -2.97
N GLY A 65 -6.12 -9.95 -3.54
CA GLY A 65 -4.77 -10.47 -3.26
C GLY A 65 -4.28 -10.24 -1.82
N TRP A 66 -4.91 -9.33 -1.07
CA TRP A 66 -4.52 -8.86 0.27
C TRP A 66 -5.49 -9.27 1.39
N THR A 67 -6.52 -10.07 1.10
CA THR A 67 -7.52 -10.57 2.07
C THR A 67 -6.94 -11.23 3.33
N TRP A 68 -5.66 -11.61 3.33
CA TRP A 68 -4.94 -12.22 4.44
C TRP A 68 -4.32 -11.22 5.45
N ILE A 69 -4.28 -9.91 5.15
CA ILE A 69 -3.54 -8.92 5.95
C ILE A 69 -4.37 -8.19 7.02
N GLY A 70 -5.69 -8.41 7.06
CA GLY A 70 -6.60 -7.82 8.06
C GLY A 70 -7.09 -6.41 7.68
N LEU A 71 -7.90 -6.33 6.62
CA LEU A 71 -8.45 -5.05 6.09
C LEU A 71 -9.83 -4.69 6.69
N ASP A 72 -10.33 -5.48 7.66
CA ASP A 72 -11.66 -5.30 8.22
C ASP A 72 -11.82 -3.93 8.91
N GLY A 73 -12.89 -3.20 8.56
CA GLY A 73 -13.19 -1.89 9.13
C GLY A 73 -12.36 -0.72 8.57
N LEU A 74 -11.55 -0.95 7.52
CA LEU A 74 -10.74 0.07 6.87
C LEU A 74 -11.38 0.56 5.55
N GLU A 75 -11.59 1.87 5.41
CA GLU A 75 -12.13 2.51 4.21
C GLU A 75 -11.00 3.12 3.35
N PRO A 76 -10.78 2.66 2.10
CA PRO A 76 -9.78 3.24 1.20
C PRO A 76 -10.05 4.73 0.91
N ALA A 77 -9.02 5.58 1.05
CA ALA A 77 -9.15 7.05 0.98
C ALA A 77 -8.15 7.73 0.03
N ALA A 78 -7.01 7.12 -0.25
CA ALA A 78 -6.09 7.54 -1.32
C ALA A 78 -5.24 6.36 -1.81
N VAL A 79 -4.72 6.47 -3.04
CA VAL A 79 -3.83 5.48 -3.65
C VAL A 79 -2.60 6.18 -4.25
N SER A 80 -1.39 5.74 -3.89
CA SER A 80 -0.14 6.31 -4.38
C SER A 80 0.07 6.00 -5.87
N ALA A 81 0.95 6.75 -6.53
CA ALA A 81 1.37 6.46 -7.91
C ALA A 81 2.09 5.11 -8.06
N PHE A 82 2.52 4.48 -6.97
CA PHE A 82 3.03 3.10 -6.91
C PHE A 82 1.95 2.08 -6.49
N GLY A 83 0.70 2.49 -6.29
CA GLY A 83 -0.42 1.60 -5.92
C GLY A 83 -0.51 1.26 -4.43
N ASP A 84 0.26 1.91 -3.55
CA ASP A 84 0.09 1.85 -2.10
C ASP A 84 -1.27 2.45 -1.71
N ILE A 85 -1.97 1.83 -0.76
CA ILE A 85 -3.33 2.24 -0.41
C ILE A 85 -3.35 2.78 1.02
N PHE A 86 -3.90 3.99 1.16
CA PHE A 86 -4.11 4.65 2.44
C PHE A 86 -5.58 4.53 2.82
N PHE A 87 -5.83 4.01 4.01
CA PHE A 87 -7.16 3.75 4.55
C PHE A 87 -7.44 4.65 5.75
N ARG A 88 -8.72 4.92 5.99
CA ARG A 88 -9.22 5.47 7.26
C ARG A 88 -9.86 4.35 8.07
N ALA A 89 -9.48 4.24 9.34
CA ALA A 89 -10.16 3.39 10.31
C ALA A 89 -11.36 4.13 10.94
N ALA A 90 -12.22 3.38 11.65
CA ALA A 90 -13.41 3.92 12.30
C ALA A 90 -13.12 4.93 13.43
N ASP A 91 -11.92 4.90 14.02
CA ASP A 91 -11.44 5.87 15.01
C ASP A 91 -10.82 7.14 14.40
N GLY A 92 -10.73 7.20 13.06
CA GLY A 92 -10.14 8.31 12.30
C GLY A 92 -8.65 8.14 11.96
N SER A 93 -7.98 7.13 12.52
CA SER A 93 -6.57 6.85 12.23
C SER A 93 -6.34 6.44 10.77
N VAL A 94 -5.12 6.68 10.29
CA VAL A 94 -4.72 6.37 8.90
C VAL A 94 -3.79 5.18 8.88
N HIS A 95 -4.17 4.17 8.09
CA HIS A 95 -3.38 2.97 7.85
C HIS A 95 -2.82 2.99 6.43
N HIS A 96 -1.57 2.59 6.26
CA HIS A 96 -0.88 2.44 4.97
C HIS A 96 -0.64 0.97 4.70
N LEU A 97 -1.10 0.50 3.54
CA LEU A 97 -0.75 -0.80 2.97
C LEU A 97 0.46 -0.60 2.03
N ASP A 98 1.63 -0.90 2.57
CA ASP A 98 2.92 -0.77 1.90
C ASP A 98 3.14 -1.90 0.90
N MET A 99 3.36 -1.52 -0.36
CA MET A 99 3.52 -2.44 -1.48
C MET A 99 4.92 -3.05 -1.60
N ILE A 100 5.93 -2.39 -1.02
CA ILE A 100 7.33 -2.78 -1.04
C ILE A 100 7.62 -3.79 0.08
N GLU A 101 7.13 -3.48 1.28
CA GLU A 101 7.34 -4.25 2.51
C GLU A 101 6.24 -5.28 2.79
N GLY A 102 5.06 -5.14 2.18
CA GLY A 102 3.96 -6.08 2.36
C GLY A 102 3.26 -5.97 3.71
N ARG A 103 3.19 -4.75 4.26
CA ARG A 103 2.69 -4.49 5.62
C ARG A 103 1.54 -3.50 5.64
N LEU A 104 0.58 -3.74 6.51
CA LEU A 104 -0.48 -2.80 6.87
C LEU A 104 -0.12 -2.16 8.22
N SER A 105 0.19 -0.87 8.23
CA SER A 105 0.69 -0.17 9.43
C SER A 105 -0.10 1.12 9.70
N PRO A 106 -0.42 1.47 10.97
CA PRO A 106 -0.92 2.80 11.30
C PRO A 106 0.22 3.83 11.13
N ILE A 107 -0.05 4.93 10.44
CA ILE A 107 0.93 5.99 10.12
C ILE A 107 0.56 7.37 10.69
N SER A 108 -0.66 7.54 11.21
CA SER A 108 -1.17 8.79 11.78
C SER A 108 -2.46 8.58 12.55
N ALA A 109 -2.76 9.43 13.53
CA ALA A 109 -4.01 9.41 14.28
C ALA A 109 -5.18 10.11 13.55
N SER A 110 -4.92 10.88 12.48
CA SER A 110 -5.98 11.53 11.69
C SER A 110 -5.61 11.79 10.24
N TRP A 111 -6.62 11.96 9.38
CA TRP A 111 -6.39 12.35 7.99
C TRP A 111 -5.69 13.72 7.85
N ALA A 112 -5.93 14.65 8.78
CA ALA A 112 -5.33 15.98 8.75
C ALA A 112 -3.82 15.92 9.05
N GLU A 113 -3.41 15.12 10.04
CA GLU A 113 -2.00 14.82 10.31
C GLU A 113 -1.32 14.11 9.12
N PHE A 114 -1.96 13.10 8.51
CA PHE A 114 -1.41 12.45 7.32
C PHE A 114 -1.21 13.45 6.17
N ALA A 115 -2.17 14.35 5.95
CA ALA A 115 -2.03 15.41 4.96
C ALA A 115 -0.87 16.38 5.28
N ALA A 116 -0.69 16.75 6.55
CA ALA A 116 0.45 17.56 7.00
C ALA A 116 1.80 16.83 6.84
N GLN A 117 1.85 15.49 7.04
CA GLN A 117 3.05 14.70 6.73
C GLN A 117 3.43 14.79 5.25
N MET A 118 2.48 15.00 4.33
CA MET A 118 2.78 15.19 2.91
C MET A 118 3.41 16.56 2.59
N GLU A 119 3.58 17.46 3.56
CA GLU A 119 4.36 18.70 3.38
C GLU A 119 5.88 18.45 3.53
N ASP A 120 6.28 17.45 4.32
CA ASP A 120 7.68 17.07 4.50
C ASP A 120 8.22 16.22 3.35
N ALA A 121 9.46 16.52 2.92
CA ALA A 121 10.07 15.84 1.78
C ALA A 121 10.52 14.40 2.08
N GLY A 122 11.02 14.14 3.30
CA GLY A 122 11.41 12.80 3.73
C GLY A 122 10.19 11.89 3.87
N ARG A 123 9.13 12.37 4.52
CA ARG A 123 7.86 11.63 4.64
C ARG A 123 7.20 11.33 3.30
N ARG A 124 7.28 12.24 2.32
CA ARG A 124 6.84 11.95 0.94
C ARG A 124 7.69 10.88 0.25
N ASP A 125 9.01 10.88 0.43
CA ASP A 125 9.88 9.81 -0.10
C ASP A 125 9.60 8.47 0.59
N ASP A 126 9.42 8.45 1.90
CA ASP A 126 9.07 7.25 2.69
C ASP A 126 7.73 6.63 2.27
N LEU A 127 6.67 7.45 2.18
CA LEU A 127 5.28 6.96 2.08
C LEU A 127 4.78 6.81 0.64
N VAL A 128 5.27 7.62 -0.31
CA VAL A 128 4.78 7.61 -1.71
C VAL A 128 5.91 7.59 -2.74
N LEU A 129 7.14 7.29 -2.32
CA LEU A 129 8.33 7.16 -3.18
C LEU A 129 8.52 8.39 -4.09
N ALA A 130 8.28 9.59 -3.56
CA ALA A 130 8.15 10.83 -4.33
C ALA A 130 9.36 11.11 -5.26
N GLY A 131 10.59 10.88 -4.80
CA GLY A 131 11.81 11.00 -5.61
C GLY A 131 11.81 10.10 -6.86
N LEU A 132 11.32 8.86 -6.74
CA LEU A 132 11.16 7.94 -7.87
C LEU A 132 10.04 8.38 -8.81
N VAL A 133 8.89 8.83 -8.28
CA VAL A 133 7.79 9.40 -9.08
C VAL A 133 8.27 10.60 -9.90
N ILE A 134 8.99 11.54 -9.27
CA ILE A 134 9.57 12.72 -9.95
C ILE A 134 10.54 12.28 -11.04
N ALA A 135 11.42 11.31 -10.76
CA ALA A 135 12.42 10.85 -11.72
C ALA A 135 11.82 10.08 -12.90
N ALA A 136 10.78 9.27 -12.68
CA ALA A 136 10.04 8.58 -13.73
C ALA A 136 9.35 9.56 -14.68
N ARG A 137 8.65 10.57 -14.13
CA ARG A 137 8.01 11.63 -14.93
C ARG A 137 9.01 12.48 -15.71
N LYS A 138 10.18 12.78 -15.14
CA LYS A 138 11.30 13.44 -15.85
C LYS A 138 11.83 12.64 -17.04
N ARG A 139 11.63 11.31 -17.07
CA ARG A 139 11.95 10.43 -18.20
C ARG A 139 10.79 10.23 -19.18
N GLY A 140 9.69 10.99 -19.04
CA GLY A 140 8.50 10.86 -19.89
C GLY A 140 7.59 9.68 -19.55
N MET A 141 7.84 8.98 -18.43
CA MET A 141 6.98 7.88 -17.96
C MET A 141 5.74 8.46 -17.27
N ILE A 142 4.76 8.88 -18.07
CA ILE A 142 3.49 9.45 -17.61
C ILE A 142 2.42 8.35 -17.51
N LEU A 143 1.79 8.25 -16.34
CA LEU A 143 0.66 7.35 -16.09
C LEU A 143 -0.59 7.81 -16.85
N GLY A 144 -1.28 6.86 -17.48
CA GLY A 144 -2.63 6.96 -18.02
C GLY A 144 -3.69 6.53 -17.01
N ALA A 145 -4.94 6.47 -17.46
CA ALA A 145 -6.05 6.03 -16.62
C ALA A 145 -5.89 4.55 -16.21
N GLY A 146 -6.03 4.26 -14.92
CA GLY A 146 -5.88 2.91 -14.37
C GLY A 146 -4.44 2.37 -14.32
N GLU A 147 -3.44 3.15 -14.72
CA GLU A 147 -2.03 2.77 -14.61
C GLU A 147 -1.42 3.23 -13.27
N CYS A 148 -0.46 2.45 -12.77
CA CYS A 148 0.47 2.85 -11.72
C CYS A 148 1.91 2.52 -12.14
N TYR A 149 2.89 2.97 -11.35
CA TYR A 149 4.26 2.49 -11.43
C TYR A 149 4.42 1.15 -10.72
N ASP A 150 5.35 0.34 -11.21
CA ASP A 150 5.88 -0.83 -10.50
C ASP A 150 7.36 -1.01 -10.82
N PHE A 151 8.01 -1.97 -10.19
CA PHE A 151 9.33 -2.45 -10.56
C PHE A 151 9.22 -3.78 -11.31
N LYS A 152 9.93 -3.90 -12.45
CA LYS A 152 10.02 -5.12 -13.30
C LYS A 152 10.27 -6.42 -12.53
N GLN A 153 10.93 -6.31 -11.39
CA GLN A 153 11.02 -7.34 -10.38
C GLN A 153 10.65 -6.71 -9.03
N PRO A 154 9.68 -7.25 -8.27
CA PRO A 154 9.32 -6.73 -6.97
C PRO A 154 10.51 -6.74 -5.98
N PRO A 155 10.75 -5.66 -5.21
CA PRO A 155 11.90 -5.58 -4.30
C PRO A 155 11.96 -6.71 -3.27
N VAL A 156 10.81 -7.17 -2.78
CA VAL A 156 10.70 -8.29 -1.81
C VAL A 156 11.28 -9.62 -2.35
N ILE A 157 11.37 -9.80 -3.68
CA ILE A 157 12.02 -10.95 -4.31
C ILE A 157 13.40 -10.61 -4.91
N GLY A 158 14.04 -9.54 -4.42
CA GLY A 158 15.39 -9.14 -4.83
C GLY A 158 15.46 -8.15 -5.99
N GLY A 159 14.35 -7.49 -6.33
CA GLY A 159 14.33 -6.41 -7.31
C GLY A 159 15.05 -5.14 -6.83
N GLU A 160 15.68 -4.41 -7.76
CA GLU A 160 16.36 -3.13 -7.47
C GLU A 160 15.36 -1.96 -7.55
N MET A 161 15.26 -1.19 -6.47
CA MET A 161 14.41 0.01 -6.41
C MET A 161 15.07 1.21 -7.11
N SER A 162 15.09 1.19 -8.45
CA SER A 162 15.60 2.32 -9.24
C SER A 162 14.77 2.62 -10.47
N VAL A 163 14.91 3.85 -10.96
CA VAL A 163 14.19 4.38 -12.14
C VAL A 163 14.54 3.63 -13.44
N GLY A 164 15.60 2.82 -13.46
CA GLY A 164 15.92 1.91 -14.57
C GLY A 164 15.07 0.62 -14.56
N GLN A 165 14.66 0.18 -13.38
CA GLN A 165 13.80 -0.99 -13.18
C GLN A 165 12.31 -0.65 -13.08
N MET A 166 11.95 0.64 -13.02
CA MET A 166 10.56 1.06 -13.06
C MET A 166 9.90 0.78 -14.43
N GLU A 167 8.62 0.50 -14.39
CA GLU A 167 7.73 0.44 -15.55
C GLU A 167 6.32 0.95 -15.20
N LYS A 168 5.44 1.04 -16.20
CA LYS A 168 4.01 1.30 -16.02
C LYS A 168 3.25 -0.01 -16.16
N THR A 169 2.24 -0.21 -15.34
CA THR A 169 1.36 -1.38 -15.38
C THR A 169 -0.04 -1.00 -14.89
N PHE A 170 -1.02 -1.89 -15.00
CA PHE A 170 -2.36 -1.64 -14.49
C PHE A 170 -2.39 -1.79 -12.96
N PHE A 171 -3.00 -0.81 -12.29
CA PHE A 171 -3.13 -0.76 -10.83
C PHE A 171 -3.68 -2.05 -10.23
N VAL A 172 -4.77 -2.58 -10.80
CA VAL A 172 -5.43 -3.82 -10.32
C VAL A 172 -4.46 -5.01 -10.38
N VAL A 173 -3.83 -5.22 -11.54
CA VAL A 173 -2.87 -6.31 -11.76
C VAL A 173 -1.71 -6.20 -10.77
N LYS A 174 -1.13 -5.01 -10.66
CA LYS A 174 0.00 -4.71 -9.79
C LYS A 174 -0.26 -5.02 -8.33
N VAL A 175 -1.35 -4.47 -7.78
CA VAL A 175 -1.66 -4.61 -6.35
C VAL A 175 -2.09 -6.03 -6.03
N HIS A 176 -2.89 -6.66 -6.88
CA HIS A 176 -3.32 -8.05 -6.70
C HIS A 176 -2.11 -9.01 -6.68
N ILE A 177 -1.19 -8.89 -7.64
CA ILE A 177 0.04 -9.69 -7.71
C ILE A 177 0.95 -9.43 -6.50
N ALA A 178 1.14 -8.18 -6.10
CA ALA A 178 1.94 -7.84 -4.92
C ALA A 178 1.41 -8.54 -3.66
N GLY A 179 0.08 -8.55 -3.45
CA GLY A 179 -0.54 -9.23 -2.31
C GLY A 179 -0.33 -10.75 -2.33
N GLN A 180 -0.38 -11.38 -3.50
CA GLN A 180 -0.07 -12.80 -3.64
C GLN A 180 1.40 -13.14 -3.38
N ILE A 181 2.33 -12.29 -3.82
CA ILE A 181 3.77 -12.46 -3.56
C ILE A 181 4.07 -12.29 -2.07
N HIS A 182 3.58 -11.21 -1.46
CA HIS A 182 3.76 -10.95 -0.03
C HIS A 182 3.19 -12.07 0.85
N ARG A 183 2.02 -12.62 0.49
CA ARG A 183 1.44 -13.80 1.15
C ARG A 183 2.36 -15.02 1.16
N GLN A 184 3.14 -15.23 0.09
CA GLN A 184 4.06 -16.37 -0.05
C GLN A 184 5.36 -16.19 0.74
N VAL A 185 5.78 -14.95 1.02
CA VAL A 185 7.10 -14.65 1.58
C VAL A 185 7.07 -14.16 3.03
N LYS A 186 5.92 -13.71 3.55
CA LYS A 186 5.77 -13.10 4.88
C LYS A 186 6.28 -13.94 6.07
N ASP A 187 6.28 -15.27 5.95
CA ASP A 187 6.69 -16.20 7.01
C ASP A 187 8.11 -16.76 6.78
N LEU A 188 8.82 -16.30 5.75
CA LEU A 188 10.18 -16.75 5.43
C LEU A 188 11.22 -16.03 6.32
N PRO A 189 12.28 -16.73 6.79
CA PRO A 189 13.39 -16.08 7.48
C PRO A 189 14.05 -14.98 6.65
N PRO A 190 14.53 -13.88 7.26
CA PRO A 190 15.30 -12.85 6.57
C PRO A 190 16.49 -13.44 5.80
N GLY A 191 16.70 -12.99 4.56
CA GLY A 191 17.76 -13.51 3.69
C GLY A 191 17.42 -14.80 2.93
N THR A 192 16.21 -15.34 3.07
CA THR A 192 15.76 -16.49 2.26
C THR A 192 15.77 -16.15 0.77
N LYS A 193 16.51 -16.93 -0.04
CA LYS A 193 16.55 -16.74 -1.50
C LYS A 193 15.27 -17.26 -2.15
N ILE A 194 14.50 -16.35 -2.76
CA ILE A 194 13.26 -16.66 -3.47
C ILE A 194 13.59 -16.94 -4.94
N ASN A 195 13.46 -18.20 -5.38
CA ASN A 195 13.76 -18.61 -6.76
C ASN A 195 12.50 -18.75 -7.65
N LYS A 196 11.30 -18.77 -7.05
CA LYS A 196 10.02 -18.90 -7.74
C LYS A 196 8.92 -18.32 -6.86
N VAL A 197 7.97 -17.63 -7.49
CA VAL A 197 6.64 -17.31 -6.94
C VAL A 197 5.57 -17.95 -7.83
N THR A 198 4.39 -18.21 -7.28
CA THR A 198 3.23 -18.65 -8.04
C THR A 198 2.18 -17.56 -8.04
N ILE A 199 1.68 -17.17 -9.21
CA ILE A 199 0.60 -16.21 -9.38
C ILE A 199 -0.66 -16.95 -9.81
N SER A 200 -1.81 -16.62 -9.23
CA SER A 200 -3.14 -17.10 -9.59
C SER A 200 -3.96 -16.01 -10.30
N ASP A 201 -4.83 -16.42 -11.22
CA ASP A 201 -5.86 -15.56 -11.84
C ASP A 201 -7.08 -15.32 -10.91
N ARG A 202 -6.94 -15.64 -9.62
CA ARG A 202 -7.92 -15.53 -8.54
C ARG A 202 -7.24 -14.97 -7.30
#